data_AF-A0A2D0IP32-F1
#
_entry.id   AF-A0A2D0IP32-F1
#
_cell.length_a   1.000
_cell.length_b   1.000
_cell.length_c   1.000
_cell.angle_alpha   90.00
_cell.angle_beta   90.00
_cell.angle_gamma   90.00
#
_symmetry.space_group_name_H-M   'P 1'
#
loop_
_entity.id
_entity.type
_entity.pdbx_description
1 polymer ?
#
loop_
_entity_poly.entity_id
_entity_poly.type
_entity_poly.pdbx_seq_one_letter_code
_entity_poly.pdbx_strand_id
1 'polypeptide(L)'
;MTKKTPPKDPEELKKDLKKKQQNKGGRVTGIKKTKVPCFSPYKGKRYKRLKTDKERNAFLDKYNDQLKRQQDAINNMSADDFKIARDAYKKNKRNSNAASAQQNFRDQTESDIRKSMHKKLVSKGMDPDKADIIAEKNSKEAMKGLAALHEPDMVAGGYGQYAPKKMGDSGINSAIGGSWSGDRIKSLDNAAKEAIYNGLGSAKMNIQLELCRGKGKK
;
A
#
# COMPACT_ATOMS: atom_id res chain seq x y z
N MET A 1 4.96 35.87 16.82
CA MET A 1 5.80 34.66 16.71
C MET A 1 4.92 33.43 16.90
N THR A 2 4.63 32.69 15.83
CA THR A 2 3.75 31.51 15.89
C THR A 2 4.51 30.34 16.50
N LYS A 3 4.08 29.89 17.68
CA LYS A 3 4.61 28.71 18.36
C LYS A 3 4.38 27.48 17.47
N LYS A 4 5.45 26.95 16.86
CA LYS A 4 5.44 25.64 16.17
C LYS A 4 5.35 24.56 17.25
N THR A 5 4.17 23.98 17.42
CA THR A 5 4.01 22.76 18.23
C THR A 5 4.90 21.64 17.64
N PRO A 6 5.68 20.91 18.46
CA PRO A 6 6.48 19.78 17.99
C PRO A 6 5.57 18.70 17.37
N PRO A 7 5.99 17.98 16.32
CA PRO A 7 5.23 16.83 15.84
C PRO A 7 5.26 15.72 16.90
N LYS A 8 4.09 15.21 17.29
CA LYS A 8 3.96 14.06 18.19
C LYS A 8 4.68 12.83 17.61
N ASP A 9 5.25 12.03 18.50
CA ASP A 9 5.92 10.76 18.20
C ASP A 9 4.96 9.78 17.48
N PRO A 10 5.39 9.03 16.44
CA PRO A 10 4.61 7.95 15.82
C PRO A 10 3.87 7.00 16.78
N GLU A 11 4.42 6.67 17.95
CA GLU A 11 3.74 5.84 18.95
C GLU A 11 2.65 6.61 19.74
N GLU A 12 2.84 7.91 19.98
CA GLU A 12 1.81 8.78 20.54
C GLU A 12 0.64 8.96 19.57
N LEU A 13 0.93 9.09 18.26
CA LEU A 13 -0.11 9.08 17.24
C LEU A 13 -0.95 7.81 17.31
N LYS A 14 -0.32 6.62 17.34
CA LYS A 14 -1.04 5.34 17.41
C LYS A 14 -1.93 5.24 18.67
N LYS A 15 -1.47 5.76 19.81
CA LYS A 15 -2.26 5.79 21.06
C LYS A 15 -3.47 6.73 20.96
N ASP A 16 -3.30 7.92 20.39
CA ASP A 16 -4.39 8.88 20.20
C ASP A 16 -5.47 8.35 19.25
N LEU A 17 -5.08 7.60 18.21
CA LEU A 17 -6.00 6.95 17.28
C LEU A 17 -6.88 5.89 17.96
N LYS A 18 -6.30 5.06 18.85
CA LYS A 18 -7.06 4.05 19.61
C LYS A 18 -8.08 4.67 20.58
N LYS A 19 -7.73 5.80 21.21
CA LYS A 19 -8.59 6.47 22.20
C LYS A 19 -9.83 7.12 21.57
N LYS A 20 -9.74 7.61 20.33
CA LYS A 20 -10.85 8.24 19.59
C LYS A 20 -11.93 7.24 19.12
N GLN A 21 -11.60 5.96 18.95
CA GLN A 21 -12.52 4.94 18.45
C GLN A 21 -13.56 4.47 19.50
N GLN A 22 -13.37 4.79 20.78
CA GLN A 22 -14.22 4.28 21.87
C GLN A 22 -15.48 5.13 22.13
N ASN A 23 -15.59 6.34 21.55
CA ASN A 23 -16.71 7.24 21.81
C ASN A 23 -17.39 7.66 20.50
N LYS A 24 -18.58 7.10 20.20
CA LYS A 24 -19.80 7.82 19.74
C LYS A 24 -20.88 6.89 19.16
N GLY A 25 -22.03 6.87 19.81
CA GLY A 25 -23.32 6.41 19.27
C GLY A 25 -24.14 7.61 18.77
N GLY A 26 -24.72 7.48 17.58
CA GLY A 26 -25.57 8.45 16.90
C GLY A 26 -25.72 8.06 15.43
N ARG A 27 -26.90 8.26 14.83
CA ARG A 27 -27.22 7.81 13.46
C ARG A 27 -26.46 8.66 12.44
N VAL A 28 -25.34 8.16 11.93
CA VAL A 28 -24.44 8.87 11.00
C VAL A 28 -24.76 8.47 9.54
N THR A 29 -25.15 9.44 8.72
CA THR A 29 -25.08 9.31 7.25
C THR A 29 -23.60 9.17 6.86
N GLY A 30 -23.24 8.08 6.18
CA GLY A 30 -21.84 7.74 5.89
C GLY A 30 -21.14 8.73 4.96
N ILE A 31 -19.81 8.74 4.98
CA ILE A 31 -18.99 9.56 4.07
C ILE A 31 -19.33 9.23 2.61
N LYS A 32 -19.59 10.27 1.81
CA LYS A 32 -19.88 10.16 0.37
C LYS A 32 -18.71 9.49 -0.37
N LYS A 33 -19.03 8.62 -1.34
CA LYS A 33 -18.01 7.96 -2.15
C LYS A 33 -17.24 8.96 -3.02
N THR A 34 -15.92 9.00 -2.88
CA THR A 34 -15.02 9.81 -3.71
C THR A 34 -14.43 8.95 -4.83
N LYS A 35 -14.74 9.30 -6.09
CA LYS A 35 -14.06 8.71 -7.25
C LYS A 35 -12.73 9.42 -7.48
N VAL A 36 -11.64 8.66 -7.42
CA VAL A 36 -10.29 9.15 -7.67
C VAL A 36 -9.99 9.04 -9.17
N PRO A 37 -9.27 9.99 -9.80
CA PRO A 37 -8.84 9.84 -11.19
C PRO A 37 -8.18 8.48 -11.45
N CYS A 38 -8.65 7.80 -12.49
CA CYS A 38 -8.26 6.42 -12.80
C CYS A 38 -6.75 6.26 -13.03
N PHE A 39 -6.23 5.05 -12.88
CA PHE A 39 -4.83 4.69 -13.08
C PHE A 39 -4.64 4.10 -14.49
N SER A 40 -3.70 4.65 -15.26
CA SER A 40 -3.49 4.26 -16.66
C SER A 40 -2.13 3.57 -16.84
N PRO A 41 -2.05 2.23 -16.81
CA PRO A 41 -0.80 1.53 -17.06
C PRO A 41 -0.46 1.38 -18.55
N TYR A 42 -1.42 1.65 -19.45
CA TYR A 42 -1.35 1.30 -20.86
C TYR A 42 -0.20 2.01 -21.63
N LYS A 43 0.19 3.20 -21.17
CA LYS A 43 1.31 3.95 -21.77
C LYS A 43 2.69 3.48 -21.32
N GLY A 44 2.76 2.69 -20.24
CA GLY A 44 4.01 2.25 -19.64
C GLY A 44 4.80 1.33 -20.58
N LYS A 45 6.13 1.52 -20.62
CA LYS A 45 7.05 0.68 -21.43
C LYS A 45 6.85 -0.81 -21.17
N ARG A 46 6.59 -1.20 -19.92
CA ARG A 46 6.35 -2.60 -19.55
C ARG A 46 5.09 -3.16 -20.21
N TYR A 47 3.96 -2.44 -20.15
CA TYR A 47 2.71 -2.88 -20.78
C TYR A 47 2.87 -2.99 -22.31
N LYS A 48 3.51 -2.01 -22.93
CA LYS A 48 3.78 -2.00 -24.39
C LYS A 48 4.68 -3.14 -24.88
N ARG A 49 5.49 -3.74 -24.00
CA ARG A 49 6.36 -4.88 -24.33
C ARG A 49 5.65 -6.23 -24.27
N LEU A 50 4.46 -6.31 -23.66
CA LEU A 50 3.68 -7.55 -23.57
C LEU A 50 3.08 -7.88 -24.93
N LYS A 51 3.34 -9.09 -25.43
CA LYS A 51 3.02 -9.45 -26.82
C LYS A 51 1.61 -10.00 -26.94
N THR A 52 1.19 -10.80 -25.95
CA THR A 52 -0.09 -11.51 -25.98
C THR A 52 -1.16 -10.85 -25.12
N ASP A 53 -2.43 -11.10 -25.44
CA ASP A 53 -3.54 -10.64 -24.59
C ASP A 53 -3.53 -11.33 -23.22
N LYS A 54 -3.10 -12.59 -23.15
CA LYS A 54 -2.94 -13.31 -21.89
C LYS A 54 -1.95 -12.60 -20.95
N GLU A 55 -0.80 -12.18 -21.47
CA GLU A 55 0.19 -11.43 -20.69
C GLU A 55 -0.33 -10.06 -20.27
N ARG A 56 -1.01 -9.34 -21.19
CA ARG A 56 -1.61 -8.04 -20.89
C ARG A 56 -2.68 -8.14 -19.81
N ASN A 57 -3.58 -9.12 -19.91
CA ASN A 57 -4.63 -9.36 -18.93
C ASN A 57 -4.02 -9.72 -17.57
N ALA A 58 -3.08 -10.67 -17.51
CA ALA A 58 -2.40 -11.02 -16.26
C ALA A 58 -1.67 -9.84 -15.61
N PHE A 59 -1.10 -8.93 -16.41
CA PHE A 59 -0.50 -7.70 -15.91
C PHE A 59 -1.56 -6.73 -15.35
N LEU A 60 -2.68 -6.53 -16.04
CA LEU A 60 -3.77 -5.66 -15.60
C LEU A 60 -4.45 -6.19 -14.34
N ASP A 61 -4.62 -7.50 -14.22
CA ASP A 61 -5.16 -8.16 -13.03
C ASP A 61 -4.27 -7.89 -11.82
N LYS A 62 -2.96 -8.12 -11.94
CA LYS A 62 -1.99 -7.80 -10.88
C LYS A 62 -2.03 -6.31 -10.51
N TYR A 63 -2.14 -5.43 -11.50
CA TYR A 63 -2.23 -3.99 -11.26
C TYR A 63 -3.50 -3.63 -10.48
N ASN A 64 -4.65 -4.17 -10.92
CA ASN A 64 -5.94 -3.96 -10.27
C ASN A 64 -5.96 -4.53 -8.85
N ASP A 65 -5.34 -5.69 -8.62
CA ASP A 65 -5.21 -6.26 -7.28
C ASP A 65 -4.40 -5.36 -6.34
N GLN A 66 -3.31 -4.76 -6.82
CA GLN A 66 -2.56 -3.79 -6.00
C GLN A 66 -3.38 -2.54 -5.72
N LEU A 67 -4.09 -2.00 -6.72
CA LEU A 67 -5.00 -0.85 -6.51
C LEU A 67 -6.10 -1.17 -5.50
N LYS A 68 -6.70 -2.36 -5.58
CA LYS A 68 -7.74 -2.77 -4.64
C LYS A 68 -7.22 -2.80 -3.21
N ARG A 69 -6.02 -3.35 -2.97
CA ARG A 69 -5.42 -3.34 -1.64
C ARG A 69 -5.09 -1.93 -1.13
N GLN A 70 -4.67 -1.03 -2.02
CA GLN A 70 -4.53 0.39 -1.68
C GLN A 70 -5.88 1.00 -1.28
N GLN A 71 -6.93 0.76 -2.06
CA GLN A 71 -8.28 1.24 -1.77
C GLN A 71 -8.78 0.72 -0.43
N ASP A 72 -8.67 -0.59 -0.20
CA ASP A 72 -9.16 -1.25 1.02
C ASP A 72 -8.38 -0.75 2.25
N ALA A 73 -7.07 -0.51 2.12
CA ALA A 73 -6.27 0.04 3.19
C ALA A 73 -6.62 1.50 3.51
N ILE A 74 -6.83 2.35 2.50
CA ILE A 74 -7.29 3.74 2.70
C ILE A 74 -8.71 3.74 3.30
N ASN A 75 -9.63 2.93 2.79
CA ASN A 75 -11.00 2.83 3.29
C ASN A 75 -11.10 2.21 4.69
N ASN A 76 -10.03 1.61 5.20
CA ASN A 76 -9.96 1.18 6.59
C ASN A 76 -9.45 2.26 7.55
N MET A 77 -8.96 3.40 7.04
CA MET A 77 -8.59 4.56 7.84
C MET A 77 -9.82 5.43 8.10
N SER A 78 -9.89 6.04 9.27
CA SER A 78 -10.80 7.18 9.48
C SER A 78 -10.32 8.40 8.67
N ALA A 79 -11.19 9.38 8.44
CA ALA A 79 -10.80 10.63 7.80
C ALA A 79 -9.74 11.40 8.64
N ASP A 80 -9.85 11.37 9.97
CA ASP A 80 -8.85 11.91 10.89
C ASP A 80 -7.49 11.21 10.72
N ASP A 81 -7.48 9.87 10.74
CA ASP A 81 -6.26 9.06 10.62
C ASP A 81 -5.56 9.34 9.29
N PHE A 82 -6.34 9.38 8.20
CA PHE A 82 -5.84 9.67 6.87
C PHE A 82 -5.21 11.05 6.82
N LYS A 83 -5.91 12.08 7.31
CA LYS A 83 -5.39 13.46 7.36
C LYS A 83 -4.10 13.54 8.16
N ILE A 84 -4.05 12.93 9.35
CA ILE A 84 -2.87 12.92 10.20
C ILE A 84 -1.67 12.29 9.47
N ALA A 85 -1.86 11.12 8.86
CA ALA A 85 -0.80 10.44 8.12
C ALA A 85 -0.33 11.26 6.91
N ARG A 86 -1.27 11.94 6.22
CA ARG A 86 -0.97 12.82 5.08
C ARG A 86 -0.19 14.06 5.48
N ASP A 87 -0.55 14.70 6.59
CA ASP A 87 0.16 15.87 7.10
C ASP A 87 1.57 15.49 7.57
N ALA A 88 1.72 14.34 8.22
CA ALA A 88 3.02 13.78 8.60
C ALA A 88 3.90 13.50 7.37
N TYR A 89 3.35 12.89 6.31
CA TYR A 89 4.07 12.69 5.05
C TYR A 89 4.48 14.01 4.39
N LYS A 90 3.61 15.02 4.35
CA LYS A 90 3.94 16.32 3.75
C LYS A 90 5.12 16.98 4.46
N LYS A 91 5.13 16.90 5.80
CA LYS A 91 6.16 17.48 6.68
C LYS A 91 7.47 16.70 6.63
N ASN A 92 7.41 15.39 6.82
CA ASN A 92 8.58 14.54 7.08
C ASN A 92 8.99 13.70 5.87
N LYS A 93 8.23 13.76 4.76
CA LYS A 93 8.34 12.83 3.64
C LYS A 93 8.10 11.39 4.09
N ARG A 94 8.81 10.42 3.50
CA ARG A 94 8.67 9.00 3.88
C ARG A 94 9.08 8.81 5.35
N ASN A 95 8.37 7.94 6.04
CA ASN A 95 8.73 7.55 7.41
C ASN A 95 10.14 6.90 7.39
N SER A 96 11.03 7.34 8.29
CA SER A 96 12.41 6.84 8.38
C SER A 96 12.49 5.34 8.64
N ASN A 97 11.49 4.78 9.33
CA ASN A 97 11.43 3.35 9.67
C ASN A 97 10.91 2.49 8.51
N ALA A 98 10.35 3.10 7.46
CA ALA A 98 9.74 2.38 6.35
C ALA A 98 10.74 1.49 5.59
N ALA A 99 11.94 2.02 5.33
CA ALA A 99 12.96 1.30 4.58
C ALA A 99 13.45 0.05 5.33
N SER A 100 13.75 0.20 6.62
CA SER A 100 14.14 -0.93 7.48
C SER A 100 13.01 -1.96 7.58
N ALA A 101 11.76 -1.51 7.78
CA ALA A 101 10.62 -2.42 7.83
C ALA A 101 10.38 -3.15 6.49
N GLN A 102 10.63 -2.50 5.35
CA GLN A 102 10.60 -3.14 4.03
C GLN A 102 11.67 -4.22 3.90
N GLN A 103 12.90 -3.93 4.31
CA GLN A 103 14.00 -4.88 4.25
C GLN A 103 13.72 -6.11 5.13
N ASN A 104 13.35 -5.88 6.40
CA ASN A 104 13.03 -6.96 7.34
C ASN A 104 11.89 -7.85 6.83
N PHE A 105 10.85 -7.26 6.23
CA PHE A 105 9.74 -8.05 5.65
C PHE A 105 10.19 -8.90 4.45
N ARG A 106 11.09 -8.37 3.60
CA ARG A 106 11.66 -9.14 2.48
C ARG A 106 12.50 -10.30 3.00
N ASP A 107 13.37 -10.06 3.97
CA ASP A 107 14.27 -11.07 4.53
C ASP A 107 13.49 -12.19 5.23
N GLN A 108 12.45 -11.82 5.98
CA GLN A 108 11.55 -12.79 6.60
C GLN A 108 10.82 -13.63 5.55
N THR A 109 10.28 -12.98 4.51
CA THR A 109 9.57 -13.70 3.44
C THR A 109 10.49 -14.65 2.68
N GLU A 110 11.73 -14.23 2.37
CA GLU A 110 12.72 -15.09 1.73
C GLU A 110 13.08 -16.29 2.62
N SER A 111 13.29 -16.05 3.93
CA SER A 111 13.56 -17.10 4.91
C SER A 111 12.44 -18.14 4.96
N ASP A 112 11.18 -17.68 4.97
CA ASP A 112 10.01 -18.56 5.03
C ASP A 112 9.85 -19.38 3.74
N ILE A 113 10.13 -18.78 2.57
CA ILE A 113 10.17 -19.49 1.29
C ILE A 113 11.27 -20.56 1.30
N ARG A 114 12.51 -20.20 1.70
CA ARG A 114 13.64 -21.15 1.80
C ARG A 114 13.28 -22.32 2.71
N LYS A 115 12.79 -22.05 3.92
CA LYS A 115 12.39 -23.08 4.90
C LYS A 115 11.32 -24.01 4.33
N SER A 116 10.31 -23.46 3.66
CA SER A 116 9.25 -24.25 3.04
C SER A 116 9.78 -25.15 1.91
N MET A 117 10.62 -24.59 1.04
CA MET A 117 11.26 -25.32 -0.05
C MET A 117 12.18 -26.43 0.47
N HIS A 118 13.04 -26.12 1.44
CA HIS A 118 13.94 -27.09 2.08
C HIS A 118 13.17 -28.28 2.64
N LYS A 119 12.14 -28.03 3.48
CA LYS A 119 11.28 -29.08 4.04
C LYS A 119 10.66 -29.96 2.95
N LYS A 120 10.19 -29.37 1.86
CA LYS A 120 9.60 -30.09 0.72
C LYS A 120 10.61 -30.92 -0.06
N LEU A 121 11.86 -30.48 -0.16
CA LEU A 121 12.93 -31.23 -0.83
C LEU A 121 13.39 -32.42 0.03
N VAL A 122 13.62 -32.19 1.32
CA VAL A 122 13.98 -33.25 2.27
C VAL A 122 12.87 -34.30 2.38
N SER A 123 11.60 -33.89 2.42
CA SER A 123 10.47 -34.83 2.45
C SER A 123 10.36 -35.71 1.20
N LYS A 124 11.07 -35.37 0.12
CA LYS A 124 11.17 -36.17 -1.10
C LYS A 124 12.43 -37.05 -1.15
N GLY A 125 13.15 -37.18 -0.03
CA GLY A 125 14.36 -37.99 0.08
C GLY A 125 15.64 -37.29 -0.39
N MET A 126 15.62 -35.98 -0.61
CA MET A 126 16.84 -35.23 -0.92
C MET A 126 17.70 -35.07 0.33
N ASP A 127 19.01 -35.21 0.14
CA ASP A 127 20.02 -34.88 1.15
C ASP A 127 19.82 -33.46 1.71
N PRO A 128 19.83 -33.26 3.05
CA PRO A 128 19.54 -31.97 3.67
C PRO A 128 20.45 -30.82 3.23
N ASP A 129 21.75 -31.05 3.03
CA ASP A 129 22.70 -30.01 2.64
C ASP A 129 22.48 -29.60 1.19
N LYS A 130 22.29 -30.58 0.30
CA LYS A 130 21.90 -30.30 -1.10
C LYS A 130 20.55 -29.58 -1.19
N ALA A 131 19.58 -29.98 -0.37
CA ALA A 131 18.27 -29.35 -0.31
C ALA A 131 18.36 -27.87 0.10
N ASP A 132 19.25 -27.53 1.03
CA ASP A 132 19.41 -26.16 1.51
C ASP A 132 20.04 -25.25 0.46
N ILE A 133 21.08 -25.72 -0.24
CA ILE A 133 21.70 -24.98 -1.36
C ILE A 133 20.66 -24.66 -2.45
N ILE A 134 19.83 -25.64 -2.81
CA ILE A 134 18.77 -25.47 -3.83
C ILE A 134 17.69 -24.52 -3.31
N ALA A 135 17.26 -24.68 -2.06
CA ALA A 135 16.23 -23.84 -1.44
C ALA A 135 16.69 -22.38 -1.36
N GLU A 136 17.93 -22.11 -0.98
CA GLU A 136 18.49 -20.75 -0.93
C GLU A 136 18.53 -20.10 -2.31
N LYS A 137 19.02 -20.80 -3.32
CA LYS A 137 19.05 -20.28 -4.69
C LYS A 137 17.64 -19.95 -5.20
N ASN A 138 16.70 -20.86 -4.98
CA ASN A 138 15.34 -20.72 -5.47
C ASN A 138 14.53 -19.68 -4.68
N SER A 139 14.78 -19.50 -3.37
CA SER A 139 14.14 -18.43 -2.59
C SER A 139 14.58 -17.05 -3.09
N LYS A 140 15.88 -16.86 -3.34
CA LYS A 140 16.43 -15.64 -3.93
C LYS A 140 15.82 -15.35 -5.30
N GLU A 141 15.68 -16.37 -6.15
CA GLU A 141 15.05 -16.26 -7.46
C GLU A 141 13.56 -15.87 -7.34
N ALA A 142 12.82 -16.51 -6.43
CA ALA A 142 11.40 -16.23 -6.20
C ALA A 142 11.15 -14.78 -5.74
N MET A 143 12.12 -14.17 -5.06
CA MET A 143 12.06 -12.79 -4.59
C MET A 143 12.38 -11.75 -5.69
N LYS A 144 12.92 -12.17 -6.84
CA LYS A 144 13.23 -11.26 -7.94
C LYS A 144 11.96 -10.64 -8.52
N GLY A 145 12.00 -9.32 -8.74
CA GLY A 145 10.85 -8.57 -9.24
C GLY A 145 9.73 -8.35 -8.21
N LEU A 146 9.92 -8.75 -6.94
CA LEU A 146 8.98 -8.49 -5.86
C LEU A 146 9.48 -7.40 -4.90
N ALA A 147 8.56 -6.57 -4.42
CA ALA A 147 8.76 -5.58 -3.38
C ALA A 147 7.83 -5.85 -2.18
N ALA A 148 8.29 -5.52 -0.98
CA ALA A 148 7.45 -5.44 0.21
C ALA A 148 6.62 -4.15 0.14
N LEU A 149 5.29 -4.29 0.09
CA LEU A 149 4.36 -3.22 -0.26
C LEU A 149 3.78 -2.55 0.98
N HIS A 150 3.75 -1.22 0.98
CA HIS A 150 2.99 -0.45 1.96
C HIS A 150 1.52 -0.37 1.55
N GLU A 151 0.63 -0.67 2.49
CA GLU A 151 -0.81 -0.66 2.29
C GLU A 151 -1.47 0.10 3.44
N PRO A 152 -1.80 1.40 3.28
CA PRO A 152 -1.70 2.15 2.04
C PRO A 152 -0.28 2.65 1.74
N ASP A 153 -0.05 3.11 0.51
CA ASP A 153 1.18 3.75 0.08
C ASP A 153 1.52 4.92 1.01
N MET A 154 2.80 5.11 1.31
CA MET A 154 3.30 6.23 2.14
C MET A 154 2.76 7.59 1.69
N VAL A 155 2.71 7.82 0.38
CA VAL A 155 2.20 9.05 -0.22
C VAL A 155 0.70 9.20 0.04
N ALA A 156 -0.03 8.11 0.13
CA ALA A 156 -1.49 8.04 0.22
C ALA A 156 -1.98 7.56 1.59
N GLY A 157 -1.31 7.96 2.67
CA GLY A 157 -1.77 7.72 4.05
C GLY A 157 -0.99 6.63 4.82
N GLY A 158 0.04 6.03 4.22
CA GLY A 158 0.80 4.93 4.83
C GLY A 158 1.76 5.34 5.96
N TYR A 159 1.93 6.64 6.25
CA TYR A 159 2.99 7.12 7.16
C TYR A 159 2.97 6.46 8.55
N GLY A 160 1.78 6.31 9.15
CA GLY A 160 1.60 5.67 10.46
C GLY A 160 1.52 4.14 10.41
N GLN A 161 1.35 3.57 9.22
CA GLN A 161 1.31 2.12 8.94
C GLN A 161 2.55 1.71 8.15
N TYR A 162 3.73 2.05 8.67
CA TYR A 162 4.96 1.97 7.90
C TYR A 162 5.44 0.54 7.60
N ALA A 163 4.96 -0.46 8.35
CA ALA A 163 5.29 -1.85 8.12
C ALA A 163 4.59 -2.36 6.83
N PRO A 164 5.31 -3.04 5.93
CA PRO A 164 4.69 -3.70 4.78
C PRO A 164 3.70 -4.77 5.19
N LYS A 165 2.68 -5.00 4.36
CA LYS A 165 1.67 -6.05 4.60
C LYS A 165 1.82 -7.27 3.70
N LYS A 166 2.43 -7.11 2.53
CA LYS A 166 2.53 -8.17 1.52
C LYS A 166 3.69 -7.95 0.56
N MET A 167 4.20 -9.03 -0.03
CA MET A 167 5.00 -8.96 -1.25
C MET A 167 4.11 -8.75 -2.49
N GLY A 168 4.61 -8.03 -3.47
CA GLY A 168 3.99 -7.99 -4.79
C GLY A 168 4.91 -7.42 -5.85
N ASP A 169 4.41 -7.38 -7.08
CA ASP A 169 5.20 -6.94 -8.23
C ASP A 169 5.76 -5.52 -8.04
N SER A 170 7.10 -5.40 -8.06
CA SER A 170 7.81 -4.16 -7.74
C SER A 170 7.62 -3.09 -8.81
N GLY A 171 7.53 -3.47 -10.08
CA GLY A 171 7.34 -2.54 -11.19
C GLY A 171 5.93 -1.94 -11.18
N ILE A 172 4.92 -2.75 -10.87
CA ILE A 172 3.55 -2.28 -10.68
C ILE A 172 3.47 -1.37 -9.45
N ASN A 173 4.09 -1.77 -8.33
CA ASN A 173 4.13 -0.94 -7.13
C ASN A 173 4.75 0.43 -7.39
N SER A 174 5.89 0.48 -8.09
CA SER A 174 6.54 1.74 -8.46
C SER A 174 5.66 2.59 -9.38
N ALA A 175 4.93 1.97 -10.31
CA ALA A 175 4.04 2.68 -11.22
C ALA A 175 2.84 3.28 -10.49
N ILE A 176 2.23 2.55 -9.54
CA ILE A 176 1.15 3.07 -8.69
C ILE A 176 1.69 4.18 -7.79
N GLY A 177 2.79 3.94 -7.07
CA GLY A 177 3.40 4.90 -6.15
C GLY A 177 3.77 6.22 -6.82
N GLY A 178 4.35 6.16 -8.02
CA GLY A 178 4.69 7.34 -8.83
C GLY A 178 3.48 8.10 -9.38
N SER A 179 2.30 7.49 -9.39
CA SER A 179 1.09 8.05 -9.98
C SER A 179 0.18 8.78 -8.96
N TRP A 180 0.50 8.75 -7.68
CA TRP A 180 -0.30 9.44 -6.65
C TRP A 180 -0.31 10.96 -6.78
N SER A 181 0.66 11.56 -7.47
CA SER A 181 0.79 13.00 -7.62
C SER A 181 -0.42 13.67 -8.30
N GLY A 182 -0.52 14.99 -8.16
CA GLY A 182 -1.57 15.78 -8.80
C GLY A 182 -2.96 15.51 -8.22
N ASP A 183 -3.94 15.32 -9.10
CA ASP A 183 -5.35 15.32 -8.70
C ASP A 183 -5.74 14.06 -7.90
N ARG A 184 -5.03 12.94 -8.06
CA ARG A 184 -5.34 11.72 -7.28
C ARG A 184 -5.19 11.95 -5.79
N ILE A 185 -4.03 12.44 -5.35
CA ILE A 185 -3.83 12.73 -3.93
C ILE A 185 -4.65 13.91 -3.44
N LYS A 186 -4.90 14.92 -4.29
CA LYS A 186 -5.80 16.04 -3.94
C LYS A 186 -7.23 15.55 -3.68
N SER A 187 -7.76 14.63 -4.49
CA SER A 187 -9.09 14.05 -4.27
C SER A 187 -9.19 13.36 -2.91
N LEU A 188 -8.16 12.62 -2.51
CA LEU A 188 -8.12 11.97 -1.20
C LEU A 188 -8.01 12.99 -0.06
N ASP A 189 -7.10 13.97 -0.18
CA ASP A 189 -6.91 15.02 0.82
C ASP A 189 -8.20 15.84 1.01
N ASN A 190 -8.93 16.12 -0.07
CA ASN A 190 -10.20 16.85 -0.02
C ASN A 190 -11.32 16.01 0.58
N ALA A 191 -11.44 14.72 0.21
CA ALA A 191 -12.43 13.81 0.79
C ALA A 191 -12.30 13.73 2.32
N ALA A 192 -11.08 13.61 2.84
CA ALA A 192 -10.83 13.61 4.27
C ALA A 192 -11.20 14.95 4.92
N LYS A 193 -10.82 16.08 4.32
CA LYS A 193 -11.16 17.43 4.82
C LYS A 193 -12.66 17.66 4.86
N GLU A 194 -13.39 17.29 3.82
CA GLU A 194 -14.84 17.42 3.74
C GLU A 194 -15.53 16.55 4.80
N ALA A 195 -15.09 15.30 4.98
CA ALA A 195 -15.61 14.43 6.03
C ALA A 195 -15.41 15.06 7.42
N ILE A 196 -14.21 15.57 7.72
CA ILE A 196 -13.90 16.22 9.00
C ILE A 196 -14.74 17.47 9.20
N TYR A 197 -14.86 18.34 8.18
CA TYR A 197 -15.68 19.55 8.23
C TYR A 197 -17.14 19.24 8.55
N ASN A 198 -17.67 18.14 8.03
CA ASN A 198 -19.04 17.69 8.27
C ASN A 198 -19.21 16.87 9.57
N GLY A 199 -18.21 16.85 10.47
CA GLY A 199 -18.28 16.11 11.73
C GLY A 199 -18.10 14.59 11.60
N LEU A 200 -17.68 14.10 10.43
CA LEU A 200 -17.47 12.68 10.11
C LEU A 200 -15.99 12.26 10.22
N GLY A 201 -15.16 12.98 10.97
CA GLY A 201 -13.72 12.72 11.08
C GLY A 201 -13.38 11.29 11.54
N SER A 202 -14.21 10.71 12.42
CA SER A 202 -14.05 9.33 12.92
C SER A 202 -14.58 8.26 11.97
N ALA A 203 -15.36 8.63 10.95
CA ALA A 203 -15.87 7.68 9.98
C ALA A 203 -14.77 7.27 8.97
N LYS A 204 -14.91 6.05 8.45
CA LYS A 204 -13.98 5.47 7.48
C LYS A 204 -14.02 6.21 6.15
N MET A 205 -12.85 6.41 5.53
CA MET A 205 -12.75 6.90 4.15
C MET A 205 -13.58 6.03 3.21
N ASN A 206 -14.14 6.64 2.17
CA ASN A 206 -14.96 5.95 1.17
C ASN A 206 -14.53 6.35 -0.24
N ILE A 207 -13.45 5.73 -0.73
CA ILE A 207 -12.83 6.08 -2.01
C ILE A 207 -12.96 4.93 -3.02
N GLN A 208 -12.88 5.27 -4.30
CA GLN A 208 -12.83 4.33 -5.41
C GLN A 208 -11.56 4.54 -6.24
N LEU A 209 -10.73 3.50 -6.33
CA LEU A 209 -9.59 3.42 -7.24
C LEU A 209 -9.91 2.46 -8.38
N GLU A 210 -9.56 2.82 -9.61
CA GLU A 210 -9.84 2.00 -10.77
C GLU A 210 -8.82 2.20 -11.89
N LEU A 211 -8.68 1.19 -12.75
CA LEU A 211 -7.97 1.33 -14.01
C LEU A 211 -8.75 2.21 -14.99
N CYS A 212 -8.04 2.99 -15.80
CA CYS A 212 -8.68 3.77 -16.85
C CYS A 212 -9.35 2.86 -17.89
N ARG A 213 -10.53 3.27 -18.39
CA ARG A 213 -11.34 2.56 -19.39
C ARG A 213 -11.65 3.46 -20.57
N GLY A 214 -12.09 2.87 -21.68
CA GLY A 214 -12.49 3.61 -22.89
C GLY A 214 -11.39 4.54 -23.41
N LYS A 215 -11.75 5.81 -23.68
CA LYS A 215 -10.81 6.85 -24.15
C LYS A 215 -9.65 7.11 -23.19
N GLY A 216 -9.78 6.79 -21.90
CA GLY A 216 -8.70 6.90 -20.90
C GLY A 216 -7.61 5.82 -21.00
N LYS A 217 -7.79 4.80 -21.86
CA LYS A 217 -6.71 3.87 -22.23
C LYS A 217 -5.68 4.51 -23.18
N LYS A 218 -6.06 5.58 -23.89
CA LYS A 218 -5.28 6.22 -24.94
C LYS A 218 -4.20 7.15 -24.41
#